data_AF-A0A9W4S6S8-F1
#
_entry.id   AF-A0A9W4S6S8-F1
#
_cell.length_a   1.000
_cell.length_b   1.000
_cell.length_c   1.000
_cell.angle_alpha   90.00
_cell.angle_beta   90.00
_cell.angle_gamma   90.00
#
_symmetry.space_group_name_H-M   'P 1'
#
loop_
_entity.id
_entity.type
_entity.pdbx_description
1 polymer ?
#
loop_
_entity_poly.entity_id
_entity_poly.type
_entity_poly.pdbx_seq_one_letter_code
_entity_poly.pdbx_strand_id
1 'polypeptide(L)'
;MPAHHNLTIRIPLPSMLPAEAVIETLQSQSPALRHQPLITRFEKVPVSLDSIVDDDFFLDTGLKISSYVVYEKVTVVPGIKKEISFPAVLQNIPNGLRARASAPGGVIVRS
;
A
#
# COMPACT_ATOMS: atom_id res chain seq x y z
N MET A 1 19.16 -14.47 1.59
CA MET A 1 19.37 -13.41 0.59
C MET A 1 18.05 -12.69 0.38
N PRO A 2 17.90 -11.41 0.71
CA PRO A 2 16.72 -10.66 0.29
C PRO A 2 16.73 -10.55 -1.23
N ALA A 3 15.67 -11.02 -1.89
CA ALA A 3 15.47 -10.80 -3.31
C ALA A 3 14.98 -9.36 -3.50
N HIS A 4 15.68 -8.57 -4.30
CA HIS A 4 15.27 -7.22 -4.68
C HIS A 4 14.77 -7.24 -6.12
N HIS A 5 13.57 -6.71 -6.35
CA HIS A 5 12.99 -6.54 -7.67
C HIS A 5 12.74 -5.05 -7.92
N ASN A 6 13.42 -4.48 -8.93
CA ASN A 6 13.23 -3.10 -9.34
C ASN A 6 12.38 -3.07 -10.62
N LEU A 7 11.18 -2.50 -10.53
CA LEU A 7 10.29 -2.31 -11.67
C LEU A 7 10.14 -0.81 -11.94
N THR A 8 10.38 -0.37 -13.17
CA THR A 8 10.14 1.01 -13.59
C THR A 8 9.15 1.01 -14.75
N ILE A 9 8.03 1.70 -14.57
CA ILE A 9 7.01 1.90 -15.61
C ILE A 9 6.95 3.40 -15.89
N ARG A 10 7.02 3.78 -17.17
CA ARG A 10 6.91 5.18 -17.61
C ARG A 10 5.70 5.29 -18.52
N ILE A 11 4.76 6.17 -18.17
CA ILE A 11 3.55 6.42 -18.94
C ILE A 11 3.51 7.92 -19.22
N PRO A 12 3.37 8.36 -20.48
CA PRO A 12 3.23 9.78 -20.78
C PRO A 12 1.92 10.30 -20.17
N LEU A 13 1.99 11.45 -19.51
CA LEU A 13 0.80 12.12 -19.02
C LEU A 13 0.02 12.74 -20.20
N PRO A 14 -1.32 12.61 -20.22
CA PRO A 14 -2.13 13.36 -21.18
C PRO A 14 -1.85 14.85 -21.09
N SER A 15 -1.73 15.55 -22.21
CA SER A 15 -1.36 16.99 -22.25
C SER A 15 -2.34 17.91 -21.52
N MET A 16 -3.58 17.47 -21.32
CA MET A 16 -4.63 18.20 -20.60
C MET A 16 -4.58 17.99 -19.08
N LEU A 17 -3.72 17.10 -18.58
CA LEU A 17 -3.66 16.73 -17.17
C LEU A 17 -2.46 17.40 -16.49
N PRO A 18 -2.67 18.31 -15.52
CA PRO A 18 -1.57 18.90 -14.74
C PRO A 18 -0.80 17.83 -13.97
N ALA A 19 0.53 17.95 -13.94
CA ALA A 19 1.39 16.99 -13.23
C ALA A 19 1.09 16.98 -11.72
N GLU A 20 0.75 18.13 -11.17
CA GLU A 20 0.41 18.33 -9.76
C GLU A 20 -0.83 17.52 -9.38
N ALA A 21 -1.85 17.46 -10.25
CA ALA A 21 -3.06 16.68 -10.00
C ALA A 21 -2.76 15.17 -9.93
N VAL A 22 -1.79 14.70 -10.73
CA VAL A 22 -1.33 13.30 -10.68
C VAL A 22 -0.61 13.03 -9.37
N ILE A 23 0.31 13.91 -8.97
CA ILE A 23 1.07 13.78 -7.71
C ILE A 23 0.11 13.78 -6.52
N GLU A 24 -0.82 14.72 -6.46
CA GLU A 24 -1.83 14.81 -5.40
C GLU A 24 -2.69 13.55 -5.34
N THR A 25 -3.12 13.04 -6.50
CA THR A 25 -3.89 11.78 -6.58
C THR A 25 -3.09 10.61 -6.04
N LEU A 26 -1.81 10.47 -6.42
CA LEU A 26 -0.94 9.42 -5.90
C LEU A 26 -0.72 9.56 -4.38
N GLN A 27 -0.55 10.79 -3.88
CA GLN A 27 -0.40 11.11 -2.46
C GLN A 27 -1.71 10.97 -1.66
N SER A 28 -2.87 10.79 -2.31
CA SER A 28 -4.12 10.46 -1.63
C SER A 28 -4.13 9.03 -1.07
N GLN A 29 -3.13 8.20 -1.42
CA GLN A 29 -2.88 6.82 -0.95
C GLN A 29 -3.89 5.78 -1.44
N SER A 30 -5.18 6.12 -1.46
CA SER A 30 -6.25 5.18 -1.83
C SER A 30 -6.12 4.58 -3.23
N PRO A 31 -5.57 5.25 -4.27
CA PRO A 31 -5.37 4.63 -5.58
C PRO A 31 -4.40 3.44 -5.52
N ALA A 32 -3.37 3.49 -4.66
CA ALA A 32 -2.41 2.39 -4.52
C ALA A 32 -3.09 1.10 -4.01
N LEU A 33 -4.05 1.23 -3.11
CA LEU A 33 -4.87 0.10 -2.64
C LEU A 33 -5.91 -0.32 -3.67
N ARG A 34 -6.62 0.64 -4.26
CA ARG A 34 -7.70 0.40 -5.21
C ARG A 34 -7.25 -0.36 -6.46
N HIS A 35 -6.03 -0.10 -6.93
CA HIS A 35 -5.49 -0.70 -8.15
C HIS A 35 -4.71 -2.00 -7.93
N GLN A 36 -4.63 -2.49 -6.69
CA GLN A 36 -4.00 -3.78 -6.41
C GLN A 36 -4.93 -4.93 -6.84
N PRO A 37 -4.50 -5.88 -7.69
CA PRO A 37 -5.41 -6.81 -8.38
C PRO A 37 -6.24 -7.73 -7.48
N LEU A 38 -5.75 -8.04 -6.27
CA LEU A 38 -6.40 -8.98 -5.36
C LEU A 38 -7.30 -8.29 -4.33
N ILE A 39 -7.17 -6.97 -4.17
CA ILE A 39 -7.96 -6.19 -3.21
C ILE A 39 -9.40 -6.09 -3.71
N THR A 40 -10.34 -6.53 -2.89
CA THR A 40 -11.78 -6.42 -3.16
C THR A 40 -12.37 -5.16 -2.52
N ARG A 41 -11.88 -4.80 -1.33
CA ARG A 41 -12.25 -3.58 -0.60
C ARG A 41 -11.19 -3.25 0.45
N PHE A 42 -11.23 -2.02 0.96
CA PHE A 42 -10.40 -1.58 2.07
C PHE A 42 -11.15 -0.52 2.88
N GLU A 43 -10.85 -0.47 4.17
CA GLU A 43 -11.48 0.44 5.12
C GLU A 43 -10.39 1.19 5.88
N LYS A 44 -10.49 2.51 5.94
CA LYS A 44 -9.56 3.32 6.71
C LYS A 44 -9.86 3.17 8.19
N VAL A 45 -8.84 2.90 9.00
CA VAL A 45 -8.96 2.70 10.45
C VAL A 45 -8.00 3.64 11.20
N PRO A 46 -8.23 3.88 12.50
CA PRO A 46 -7.28 4.61 13.32
C PRO A 46 -5.88 4.02 13.25
N VAL A 47 -4.90 4.89 13.25
CA VAL A 47 -3.49 4.50 13.25
C VAL A 47 -3.10 4.09 14.67
N SER A 48 -2.58 2.86 14.83
CA SER A 48 -2.02 2.40 16.10
C SER A 48 -0.57 2.86 16.21
N LEU A 49 -0.25 3.67 17.22
CA LEU A 49 1.12 4.16 17.44
C LEU A 49 2.09 3.02 17.71
N ASP A 50 1.67 2.01 18.47
CA ASP A 50 2.45 0.80 18.77
C ASP A 50 2.86 0.03 17.51
N SER A 51 2.11 0.18 16.40
CA SER A 51 2.42 -0.47 15.13
C SER A 51 3.45 0.27 14.27
N ILE A 52 3.89 1.47 14.70
CA ILE A 52 4.69 2.39 13.89
C ILE A 52 5.94 2.89 14.63
N VAL A 53 5.82 3.23 15.91
CA VAL A 53 6.89 3.94 16.66
C VAL A 53 8.22 3.19 16.64
N ASP A 54 8.19 1.86 16.71
CA ASP A 54 9.39 1.02 16.72
C ASP A 54 9.63 0.30 15.37
N ASP A 55 8.90 0.63 14.30
CA ASP A 55 9.10 0.03 12.98
C ASP A 55 9.94 0.95 12.09
N ASP A 56 11.25 0.66 11.99
CA ASP A 56 12.25 1.37 11.16
C ASP A 56 11.86 1.49 9.67
N PHE A 57 10.83 0.78 9.23
CA PHE A 57 10.26 0.95 7.91
C PHE A 57 9.57 2.32 7.73
N PHE A 58 9.02 2.92 8.77
CA PHE A 58 8.43 4.27 8.67
C PHE A 58 9.48 5.33 8.94
N LEU A 59 9.42 6.42 8.17
CA LEU A 59 10.36 7.53 8.28
C LEU A 59 9.80 8.60 9.20
N ASP A 60 10.60 9.13 10.12
CA ASP A 60 10.24 10.32 10.89
C ASP A 60 9.98 11.54 10.01
N THR A 61 10.61 11.57 8.82
CA THR A 61 10.45 12.61 7.79
C THR A 61 9.27 12.39 6.87
N GLY A 62 8.45 11.36 7.10
CA GLY A 62 7.23 11.11 6.34
C GLY A 62 6.16 12.17 6.61
N LEU A 63 5.27 12.39 5.63
CA LEU A 63 4.30 13.49 5.68
C LEU A 63 2.93 13.06 6.21
N LYS A 64 2.47 11.86 5.83
CA LYS A 64 1.10 11.40 6.11
C LYS A 64 1.10 9.90 6.32
N ILE A 65 0.67 9.47 7.51
CA ILE A 65 0.49 8.05 7.82
C ILE A 65 -1.00 7.72 7.89
N SER A 66 -1.40 6.57 7.38
CA SER A 66 -2.77 6.07 7.45
C SER A 66 -2.78 4.56 7.55
N SER A 67 -3.70 4.04 8.34
CA SER A 67 -3.91 2.61 8.53
C SER A 67 -5.20 2.18 7.84
N TYR A 68 -5.19 0.97 7.30
CA TYR A 68 -6.30 0.36 6.59
C TYR A 68 -6.45 -1.09 7.00
N VAL A 69 -7.68 -1.58 7.02
CA VAL A 69 -7.96 -3.02 6.90
C VAL A 69 -8.24 -3.31 5.44
N VAL A 70 -7.41 -4.16 4.85
CA VAL A 70 -7.49 -4.57 3.45
C VAL A 70 -8.14 -5.93 3.36
N TYR A 71 -9.00 -6.12 2.37
CA TYR A 71 -9.65 -7.39 2.08
C TYR A 71 -9.25 -7.86 0.70
N GLU A 72 -8.78 -9.11 0.61
CA GLU A 72 -8.32 -9.71 -0.64
C GLU A 72 -9.01 -11.04 -0.91
N LYS A 73 -9.22 -11.35 -2.19
CA LYS A 73 -9.70 -12.66 -2.61
C LYS A 73 -8.55 -13.47 -3.20
N VAL A 74 -7.99 -14.36 -2.39
CA VAL A 74 -6.84 -15.19 -2.75
C VAL A 74 -7.25 -16.60 -3.13
N THR A 75 -6.50 -17.22 -4.04
CA THR A 75 -6.63 -18.65 -4.36
C THR A 75 -5.81 -19.44 -3.35
N VAL A 76 -6.46 -20.30 -2.56
CA VAL A 76 -5.75 -21.13 -1.53
C VAL A 76 -5.31 -22.46 -2.14
N VAL A 77 -6.16 -23.05 -2.97
CA VAL A 77 -5.87 -24.21 -3.83
C VAL A 77 -6.59 -24.02 -5.16
N PRO A 78 -6.19 -24.68 -6.26
CA PRO A 78 -6.85 -24.55 -7.55
C PRO A 78 -8.37 -24.72 -7.44
N GLY A 79 -9.13 -23.74 -7.94
CA GLY A 79 -10.59 -23.72 -7.88
C GLY A 79 -11.21 -23.18 -6.57
N ILE A 80 -10.45 -23.05 -5.48
CA ILE A 80 -10.96 -22.54 -4.19
C ILE A 80 -10.37 -21.15 -3.91
N LYS A 81 -11.26 -20.16 -3.89
CA LYS A 81 -10.94 -18.78 -3.49
C LYS A 81 -11.46 -18.50 -2.07
N LYS A 82 -10.68 -17.80 -1.27
CA LYS A 82 -11.04 -17.38 0.08
C LYS A 82 -10.84 -15.87 0.22
N GLU A 83 -11.76 -15.20 0.90
CA GLU A 83 -11.53 -13.81 1.34
C GLU A 83 -10.67 -13.83 2.60
N ILE A 84 -9.62 -13.05 2.58
CA ILE A 84 -8.75 -12.77 3.73
C ILE A 84 -8.80 -11.28 4.04
N SER A 85 -8.44 -10.94 5.27
CA SER A 85 -8.25 -9.55 5.65
C SER A 85 -6.96 -9.37 6.44
N PHE A 86 -6.36 -8.19 6.31
CA PHE A 86 -5.13 -7.85 7.00
C PHE A 86 -4.95 -6.33 7.17
N PRO A 87 -4.20 -5.88 8.20
CA PRO A 87 -3.86 -4.48 8.35
C PRO A 87 -2.75 -4.09 7.37
N ALA A 88 -2.85 -2.87 6.83
CA ALA A 88 -1.84 -2.22 6.04
C ALA A 88 -1.67 -0.76 6.49
N VAL A 89 -0.42 -0.31 6.61
CA VAL A 89 -0.08 1.07 6.96
C VAL A 89 0.70 1.68 5.82
N LEU A 90 0.24 2.86 5.39
CA LEU A 90 0.78 3.61 4.26
C LEU A 90 1.33 4.94 4.77
N GLN A 91 2.52 5.31 4.30
CA GLN A 91 3.17 6.57 4.62
C GLN A 91 3.60 7.32 3.36
N ASN A 92 3.14 8.56 3.20
CA ASN A 92 3.63 9.42 2.13
C ASN A 92 5.06 9.88 2.43
N ILE A 93 5.91 9.85 1.42
CA ILE A 93 7.25 10.41 1.41
C ILE A 93 7.34 11.44 0.27
N PRO A 94 8.33 12.35 0.25
CA PRO A 94 8.38 13.44 -0.75
C PRO A 94 8.22 12.97 -2.20
N ASN A 95 8.79 11.81 -2.54
CA ASN A 95 8.82 11.27 -3.90
C ASN A 95 8.00 9.99 -4.07
N GLY A 96 7.04 9.70 -3.18
CA GLY A 96 6.23 8.49 -3.30
C GLY A 96 5.49 8.06 -2.05
N LEU A 97 5.36 6.75 -1.91
CA LEU A 97 4.57 6.10 -0.88
C LEU A 97 5.32 4.88 -0.39
N ARG A 98 5.39 4.72 0.93
CA ARG A 98 5.77 3.47 1.59
C ARG A 98 4.53 2.72 2.03
N ALA A 99 4.50 1.41 1.82
CA ALA A 99 3.42 0.56 2.29
C ALA A 99 3.96 -0.67 3.02
N ARG A 100 3.38 -0.96 4.19
CA ARG A 100 3.69 -2.16 4.96
C ARG A 100 2.41 -2.86 5.37
N ALA A 101 2.28 -4.13 5.01
CA ALA A 101 1.11 -4.95 5.27
C ALA A 101 1.49 -6.23 6.03
N SER A 102 0.65 -6.64 6.98
CA SER A 102 0.79 -7.90 7.72
C SER A 102 -0.26 -8.91 7.28
N ALA A 103 0.04 -9.63 6.21
CA ALA A 103 -0.85 -10.64 5.65
C ALA A 103 -0.91 -11.92 6.52
N PRO A 104 -1.95 -12.76 6.35
CA PRO A 104 -2.05 -14.04 7.06
C PRO A 104 -0.84 -14.95 6.83
N GLY A 105 -0.58 -15.85 7.79
CA GLY A 105 0.57 -16.76 7.74
C GLY A 105 1.91 -16.12 8.15
N GLY A 106 1.87 -14.97 8.84
CA GLY A 106 3.06 -14.28 9.32
C GLY A 106 3.82 -13.50 8.25
N VAL A 107 3.22 -13.30 7.08
CA VAL A 107 3.85 -12.62 5.95
C VAL A 107 3.80 -11.11 6.16
N ILE A 108 4.97 -10.47 6.13
CA ILE A 108 5.11 -9.02 6.14
C ILE A 108 5.59 -8.57 4.77
N VAL A 109 4.80 -7.73 4.10
CA VAL A 109 5.13 -7.12 2.82
C VAL A 109 5.52 -5.66 3.07
N ARG A 110 6.61 -5.22 2.47
CA ARG A 110 7.14 -3.85 2.53
C ARG A 110 7.48 -3.38 1.11
N SER A 111 7.00 -2.21 0.71
CA SER A 111 7.27 -1.60 -0.60
C SER A 111 7.51 -0.10 -0.48
#